data_AF-A0A7C4KKN3-F1
#
_entry.id   AF-A0A7C4KKN3-F1
#
_cell.length_a   1.000
_cell.length_b   1.000
_cell.length_c   1.000
_cell.angle_alpha   90.00
_cell.angle_beta   90.00
_cell.angle_gamma   90.00
#
_symmetry.space_group_name_H-M   'P 1'
#
loop_
_entity.id
_entity.type
_entity.pdbx_description
1 polymer ?
#
loop_
_entity_poly.entity_id
_entity_poly.type
_entity_poly.pdbx_seq_one_letter_code
_entity_poly.pdbx_strand_id
1 'polypeptide(L)'
;MLKSLRNLLKPPCFDDDDDKNRVAVFLHIVILAASAIALVVGLVDALSGVYRTLVAVSALIPPMAIAFWANRRGYTTAASYITVLG
;
A
#
# COMPACT_ATOMS: atom_id res chain seq x y z
N MET A 1 -19.09 6.90 3.60
CA MET A 1 -17.83 6.14 3.83
C MET A 1 -17.61 5.01 2.83
N LEU A 2 -18.58 4.11 2.61
CA LEU A 2 -18.39 2.92 1.75
C LEU A 2 -17.90 3.21 0.32
N LYS A 3 -18.41 4.27 -0.33
CA LYS A 3 -17.95 4.72 -1.66
C LYS A 3 -16.48 5.14 -1.69
N SER A 4 -16.00 5.78 -0.62
CA SER A 4 -14.60 6.23 -0.52
C SER A 4 -13.65 5.04 -0.37
N LEU A 5 -14.02 4.07 0.47
CA LEU A 5 -13.32 2.78 0.61
C LEU A 5 -13.27 1.99 -0.69
N ARG A 6 -14.40 1.91 -1.41
CA ARG A 6 -14.47 1.21 -2.69
C ARG A 6 -13.61 1.89 -3.77
N ASN A 7 -13.55 3.22 -3.77
CA ASN A 7 -12.65 3.97 -4.65
C ASN A 7 -11.19 3.79 -4.24
N LEU A 8 -10.89 3.63 -2.95
CA LEU A 8 -9.55 3.33 -2.44
C LEU A 8 -9.07 1.96 -2.92
N LEU A 9 -9.92 0.94 -2.83
CA LEU A 9 -9.63 -0.43 -3.28
C LEU A 9 -9.61 -0.60 -4.80
N LYS A 10 -10.17 0.37 -5.55
CA LYS A 10 -10.14 0.33 -7.01
C LYS A 10 -8.72 0.64 -7.50
N PRO A 11 -8.11 -0.24 -8.32
CA PRO A 11 -6.79 0.03 -8.87
C PRO A 11 -6.81 1.24 -9.82
N PRO A 12 -5.65 1.91 -10.00
CA PRO A 12 -5.52 2.99 -10.98
C PRO A 12 -5.77 2.50 -12.41
N CYS A 13 -6.37 3.37 -13.21
CA CYS A 13 -6.61 3.17 -14.63
C CYS A 13 -6.25 4.48 -15.34
N PHE A 14 -5.40 4.37 -16.35
CA PHE A 14 -4.90 5.44 -17.21
C PHE A 14 -5.36 5.11 -18.62
N ASP A 15 -6.01 6.07 -19.29
CA ASP A 15 -6.76 5.84 -20.52
C ASP A 15 -5.87 5.56 -21.76
N ASP A 16 -4.58 5.92 -21.71
CA ASP A 16 -3.68 5.90 -22.87
C ASP A 16 -2.50 4.91 -22.78
N ASP A 17 -2.44 4.04 -21.75
CA ASP A 17 -1.27 3.17 -21.55
C ASP A 17 -1.60 1.87 -20.79
N ASP A 18 -1.85 0.80 -21.54
CA ASP A 18 -2.19 -0.54 -21.00
C ASP A 18 -1.03 -1.17 -20.22
N ASP A 19 0.21 -0.95 -20.63
CA ASP A 19 1.38 -1.48 -19.94
C ASP A 19 1.58 -0.78 -18.59
N LYS A 20 1.44 0.55 -18.56
CA LYS A 20 1.45 1.31 -17.32
C LYS A 20 0.29 0.93 -16.40
N ASN A 21 -0.90 0.67 -16.96
CA ASN A 21 -2.02 0.14 -16.19
C ASN A 21 -1.68 -1.19 -15.54
N ARG A 22 -1.12 -2.13 -16.30
CA ARG A 22 -0.74 -3.44 -15.77
C ARG A 22 0.23 -3.32 -14.60
N VAL A 23 1.27 -2.50 -14.74
CA VAL A 23 2.26 -2.25 -13.67
C VAL A 23 1.60 -1.56 -12.47
N ALA A 24 0.78 -0.54 -12.70
CA ALA A 24 0.14 0.22 -11.63
C ALA A 24 -0.88 -0.62 -10.85
N VAL A 25 -1.66 -1.47 -11.53
CA VAL A 25 -2.58 -2.43 -10.92
C VAL A 25 -1.81 -3.44 -10.08
N PHE A 26 -0.74 -4.01 -10.62
CA PHE A 26 0.10 -4.96 -9.89
C PHE A 26 0.68 -4.32 -8.62
N LEU A 27 1.30 -3.15 -8.75
CA LEU A 27 1.89 -2.43 -7.62
C LEU A 27 0.83 -2.03 -6.59
N HIS A 28 -0.39 -1.68 -7.02
CA HIS A 28 -1.51 -1.37 -6.13
C HIS A 28 -1.89 -2.57 -5.27
N ILE A 29 -1.97 -3.76 -5.87
CA ILE A 29 -2.28 -5.01 -5.17
C ILE A 29 -1.17 -5.35 -4.16
N VAL A 30 0.10 -5.20 -4.56
CA VAL A 30 1.25 -5.45 -3.68
C VAL A 30 1.21 -4.54 -2.45
N ILE A 31 1.01 -3.24 -2.63
CA ILE A 31 0.94 -2.28 -1.51
C ILE A 31 -0.23 -2.60 -0.58
N LEU A 32 -1.40 -2.93 -1.12
CA LEU A 32 -2.57 -3.33 -0.32
C LEU A 32 -2.34 -4.63 0.45
N ALA A 33 -1.76 -5.65 -0.19
CA ALA A 33 -1.49 -6.93 0.43
C ALA A 33 -0.45 -6.78 1.56
N ALA A 34 0.63 -6.05 1.32
CA ALA A 34 1.67 -5.82 2.31
C ALA A 34 1.13 -5.00 3.50
N SER A 35 0.31 -3.98 3.23
CA SER A 35 -0.38 -3.21 4.29
C SER A 35 -1.30 -4.10 5.14
N ALA A 36 -2.07 -4.98 4.50
CA ALA A 36 -2.97 -5.90 5.19
C ALA A 36 -2.20 -6.89 6.09
N ILE A 37 -1.11 -7.47 5.58
CA ILE A 37 -0.23 -8.36 6.35
C ILE A 37 0.35 -7.61 7.55
N ALA A 38 0.91 -6.41 7.34
CA ALA A 38 1.51 -5.61 8.42
C ALA A 38 0.49 -5.29 9.54
N LEU A 39 -0.75 -4.96 9.18
CA LEU A 39 -1.82 -4.72 10.15
C LEU A 39 -2.21 -5.98 10.92
N VAL A 40 -2.32 -7.13 10.26
CA VAL A 40 -2.65 -8.41 10.91
C VAL A 40 -1.52 -8.83 11.87
N VAL A 41 -0.26 -8.74 11.42
CA VAL A 41 0.91 -9.04 12.25
C VAL A 41 0.98 -8.10 13.45
N GLY A 42 0.83 -6.80 13.22
CA GLY A 42 0.82 -5.79 14.29
C GLY A 42 -0.28 -6.03 15.31
N LEU A 43 -1.47 -6.46 14.87
CA LEU A 43 -2.58 -6.81 15.75
C LEU A 43 -2.28 -8.06 16.58
N VAL A 44 -1.78 -9.13 15.96
CA VAL A 44 -1.44 -10.39 16.66
C VAL A 44 -0.36 -10.15 17.72
N ASP A 45 0.66 -9.37 17.40
CA ASP A 45 1.75 -9.07 18.33
C ASP A 45 1.31 -8.13 19.45
N ALA A 46 0.44 -7.15 19.15
CA ALA A 46 -0.16 -6.30 20.17
C ALA A 46 -1.00 -7.12 21.16
N LEU A 47 -1.79 -8.08 20.68
CA LEU A 47 -2.54 -9.01 21.51
C LEU A 47 -1.63 -9.92 22.35
N SER A 48 -0.41 -10.18 21.87
CA SER A 48 0.61 -10.97 22.56
C SER A 48 1.49 -10.14 23.53
N GLY A 49 1.25 -8.83 23.65
CA GLY A 49 2.00 -7.93 24.52
C GLY A 49 3.36 -7.48 23.97
N VAL A 50 3.65 -7.73 22.68
CA VAL A 50 4.91 -7.38 22.03
C VAL A 50 4.76 -6.05 21.29
N TYR A 51 5.05 -4.95 22.00
CA TYR A 51 4.88 -3.58 21.47
C TYR A 51 5.93 -3.16 20.43
N ARG A 52 7.07 -3.86 20.33
CA ARG A 52 8.13 -3.50 19.35
C ARG A 52 7.65 -3.63 17.91
N THR A 53 6.85 -4.65 17.62
CA THR A 53 6.31 -4.90 16.28
C THR A 53 5.26 -3.87 15.91
N LEU A 54 4.46 -3.41 16.88
CA LEU A 54 3.53 -2.30 16.67
C LEU A 54 4.25 -1.02 16.22
N VAL A 55 5.37 -0.69 16.88
CA VAL A 55 6.19 0.47 16.51
C VAL A 55 6.77 0.31 15.10
N ALA A 56 7.31 -0.87 14.77
CA ALA A 56 7.83 -1.15 13.44
C ALA A 56 6.75 -1.03 12.34
N VAL A 57 5.56 -1.59 12.57
CA VAL A 57 4.41 -1.46 11.65
C VAL A 57 3.99 0.00 11.50
N SER A 58 3.96 0.78 12.60
CA SER A 58 3.59 2.20 12.55
C SER A 58 4.56 3.04 11.72
N ALA A 59 5.85 2.68 11.71
CA ALA A 59 6.86 3.36 10.90
C ALA A 59 6.73 3.05 9.40
N LEU A 60 6.13 1.90 9.05
CA LEU A 60 5.95 1.44 7.68
C LEU A 60 4.67 2.01 7.01
N ILE A 61 3.71 2.47 7.81
CA ILE A 61 2.45 3.04 7.30
C ILE A 61 2.67 4.32 6.47
N PRO A 62 3.47 5.32 6.92
CA PRO A 62 3.71 6.52 6.13
C PRO A 62 4.31 6.27 4.73
N PRO A 63 5.40 5.50 4.55
CA PRO A 63 5.93 5.24 3.22
C PRO A 63 4.95 4.44 2.36
N MET A 64 4.22 3.47 2.91
CA MET A 64 3.18 2.75 2.15
C MET A 64 2.04 3.66 1.69
N ALA A 65 1.60 4.59 2.53
CA ALA A 65 0.58 5.58 2.14
C ALA A 65 1.08 6.50 1.01
N ILE A 66 2.35 6.91 1.07
CA ILE A 66 2.98 7.71 0.01
C ILE A 66 3.10 6.90 -1.28
N ALA A 67 3.58 5.66 -1.22
CA ALA A 67 3.69 4.76 -2.38
C ALA A 67 2.32 4.52 -3.02
N PHE A 68 1.29 4.28 -2.20
CA PHE A 68 -0.07 4.07 -2.66
C PHE A 68 -0.61 5.30 -3.41
N TRP A 69 -0.40 6.49 -2.85
CA TRP A 69 -0.83 7.73 -3.47
C TRP A 69 -0.05 8.06 -4.76
N ALA A 70 1.26 7.84 -4.75
CA ALA A 70 2.12 8.02 -5.91
C ALA A 70 1.71 7.08 -7.06
N ASN A 71 1.43 5.81 -6.75
CA ASN A 71 0.97 4.83 -7.73
C ASN A 71 -0.37 5.24 -8.37
N ARG A 72 -1.31 5.78 -7.58
CA ARG A 72 -2.60 6.29 -8.11
C ARG A 72 -2.47 7.49 -9.03
N ARG A 73 -1.40 8.26 -8.91
CA ARG A 73 -1.09 9.40 -9.80
C ARG A 73 -0.26 8.99 -11.02
N GLY A 74 0.07 7.71 -11.16
CA GLY A 74 0.85 7.20 -12.29
C GLY A 74 2.36 7.35 -12.13
N TYR A 75 2.85 7.70 -10.93
CA TYR A 75 4.27 7.67 -10.58
C TYR A 75 4.69 6.25 -10.15
N THR A 76 4.47 5.26 -11.01
CA THR A 76 4.67 3.83 -10.72
C THR A 76 6.10 3.51 -10.33
N THR A 77 7.09 4.09 -11.00
CA THR A 77 8.52 3.90 -10.69
C THR A 77 8.91 4.44 -9.32
N ALA A 78 8.45 5.65 -8.97
CA ALA A 78 8.73 6.20 -7.64
C ALA A 78 8.02 5.37 -6.55
N ALA A 79 6.78 4.96 -6.81
CA ALA A 79 6.01 4.14 -5.89
C ALA A 79 6.66 2.77 -5.65
N SER A 80 7.27 2.14 -6.66
CA SER A 80 7.93 0.84 -6.50
C SER A 80 9.16 0.95 -5.60
N TYR A 81 10.00 1.99 -5.78
CA TYR A 81 11.14 2.23 -4.88
C TYR A 81 10.70 2.49 -3.45
N ILE A 82 9.66 3.29 -3.23
CA ILE A 82 9.14 3.57 -1.88
C ILE A 82 8.56 2.30 -1.24
N THR A 83 7.92 1.43 -2.03
CA THR A 83 7.36 0.15 -1.54
C THR A 83 8.47 -0.83 -1.12
N VAL A 84 9.64 -0.78 -1.75
CA VAL A 84 10.78 -1.67 -1.44
C VAL A 84 11.63 -1.12 -0.29
N LEU A 85 11.78 0.21 -0.20
CA LEU A 85 12.67 0.86 0.76
C LEU A 85 11.98 1.31 2.06
N GLY A 86 10.65 1.41 2.05
CA GLY A 86 9.83 1.80 3.20
C GLY A 86 9.46 0.62 4.07
#